data_AF-A0A3A5V0X6-F1
#
_entry.id   AF-A0A3A5V0X6-F1
#
_cell.length_a   1.000
_cell.length_b   1.000
_cell.length_c   1.000
_cell.angle_alpha   90.00
_cell.angle_beta   90.00
_cell.angle_gamma   90.00
#
_symmetry.space_group_name_H-M   'P 1'
#
loop_
_entity.id
_entity.type
_entity.pdbx_description
1 polymer ?
#
loop_
_entity_poly.entity_id
_entity_poly.type
_entity_poly.pdbx_seq_one_letter_code
_entity_poly.pdbx_strand_id
1 'polypeptide(L)'
;MAKPPAEVRFPGDKNRRKRLRVRGIKQASKEIQKRLEKNLDALLDNPEGFLPEIVGELGKVSLFGSKDPMALTLRELEGVSSKRNDVRWLKKRMGKRSGGDVARSLAGSLVAASEEDLSTVSVFKSDVYGNASYLKRGSGRPGHLVGIQNFNHPRLRLLVWDDHAKAGQYFFSWDGGFVFTGFEASPPPEWVSWTLENTSVDLQGDMCKWSVGLSEEIVDSCTNTPEGWLKLDFSDGTTVGLSQSALAKTDEPLARSIAVSMMPPNKLGDVCEASWMWSPEGWPDDRPLPEQGMERVGEVLGTWLKMSLEDNVVSRACRASILNSISDGFVVGNNWFAEEDRPGFLEHMGGTEDERRALSYVLDAVDGGLHVRSDGVVLDLEDRVIRFEESSCHPVLVSLWDDYGMSILSEMYSLAGEEAEKVHSRQLKRKQGFGAFLRELNDSLSTAMRLDRLPWDSDDLPDPLSFADRLVRKAADDGVASTVSMARKGRGLESAMGWAWLVVHERTESDAWRFDEESRDKGGDWVPALTAVWDAAKALLLEDDMESKADYRSSMEWLAEASGSGPI
;
A
#
# COMPACT_ATOMS: atom_id res chain seq x y z
N MET A 1 36.03 -25.48 -3.54
CA MET A 1 35.27 -25.95 -4.72
C MET A 1 35.73 -27.35 -5.07
N ALA A 2 34.88 -28.36 -4.92
CA ALA A 2 35.21 -29.74 -5.28
C ALA A 2 34.95 -29.97 -6.79
N LYS A 3 35.87 -30.65 -7.48
CA LYS A 3 35.71 -31.05 -8.88
C LYS A 3 34.53 -32.03 -9.03
N PRO A 4 33.68 -31.91 -10.07
CA PRO A 4 32.63 -32.88 -10.33
C PRO A 4 33.26 -34.23 -10.74
N PRO A 5 32.59 -35.37 -10.45
CA PRO A 5 33.11 -36.69 -10.81
C PRO A 5 33.08 -36.91 -12.33
N ALA A 6 34.05 -37.67 -12.82
CA ALA A 6 34.24 -37.93 -14.24
C ALA A 6 33.07 -38.72 -14.85
N GLU A 7 32.57 -38.27 -16.00
CA GLU A 7 31.56 -38.99 -16.80
C GLU A 7 32.11 -40.35 -17.25
N VAL A 8 31.47 -41.43 -16.81
CA VAL A 8 31.78 -42.80 -17.25
C VAL A 8 31.11 -43.06 -18.60
N ARG A 9 31.90 -43.39 -19.63
CA ARG A 9 31.42 -43.78 -20.97
C ARG A 9 31.29 -45.29 -21.10
N PHE A 10 30.14 -45.77 -21.54
CA PHE A 10 29.90 -47.20 -21.81
C PHE A 10 30.22 -47.58 -23.28
N PRO A 11 30.73 -48.81 -23.53
CA PRO A 11 30.96 -49.31 -24.89
C PRO A 11 29.64 -49.47 -25.66
N GLY A 12 29.31 -48.48 -26.50
CA GLY A 12 28.06 -48.38 -27.25
C GLY A 12 27.72 -46.95 -27.66
N ASP A 13 28.30 -45.95 -26.98
CA ASP A 13 28.05 -44.53 -27.21
C ASP A 13 28.56 -43.99 -28.56
N LYS A 14 29.32 -44.78 -29.34
CA LYS A 14 29.82 -44.36 -30.66
C LYS A 14 28.70 -44.28 -31.74
N ASN A 15 27.54 -44.91 -31.53
CA ASN A 15 26.46 -44.97 -32.51
C ASN A 15 25.25 -44.06 -32.21
N ARG A 16 25.24 -43.29 -31.12
CA ARG A 16 24.28 -42.20 -30.96
C ARG A 16 24.79 -40.99 -31.74
N ARG A 17 24.39 -40.86 -33.01
CA ARG A 17 24.40 -39.56 -33.71
C ARG A 17 23.80 -38.55 -32.72
N LYS A 18 24.61 -37.62 -32.20
CA LYS A 18 24.14 -36.48 -31.41
C LYS A 18 23.07 -35.80 -32.24
N ARG A 19 21.79 -36.05 -31.91
CA ARG A 19 20.65 -35.37 -32.52
C ARG A 19 20.86 -33.89 -32.24
N LEU A 20 21.27 -33.14 -33.26
CA LEU A 20 21.25 -31.68 -33.24
C LEU A 20 19.82 -31.26 -32.88
N ARG A 21 19.58 -30.97 -31.61
CA ARG A 21 18.32 -30.37 -31.16
C ARG A 21 18.34 -28.93 -31.61
N VAL A 22 17.81 -28.67 -32.79
CA VAL A 22 17.54 -27.31 -33.25
C VAL A 22 16.49 -26.71 -32.32
N ARG A 23 16.81 -25.58 -31.68
CA ARG A 23 15.93 -24.90 -30.72
C ARG A 23 14.61 -24.55 -31.40
N GLY A 24 13.48 -25.02 -30.85
CA GLY A 24 12.14 -24.70 -31.34
C GLY A 24 11.50 -25.72 -32.31
N ILE A 25 12.23 -26.76 -32.73
CA ILE A 25 11.68 -27.87 -33.54
C ILE A 25 11.55 -29.12 -32.67
N LYS A 26 10.40 -29.80 -32.73
CA LYS A 26 10.11 -31.00 -31.93
C LYS A 26 9.37 -32.05 -32.78
N GLN A 27 9.51 -33.31 -32.37
CA GLN A 27 8.63 -34.36 -32.86
C GLN A 27 7.26 -34.17 -32.19
N ALA A 28 6.21 -34.01 -32.98
CA ALA A 28 4.84 -33.84 -32.50
C ALA A 28 4.32 -35.13 -31.86
N SER A 29 3.50 -35.00 -30.81
CA SER A 29 2.71 -36.12 -30.31
C SER A 29 1.68 -36.57 -31.35
N LYS A 30 1.18 -37.81 -31.25
CA LYS A 30 0.13 -38.31 -32.16
C LYS A 30 -1.12 -37.43 -32.15
N GLU A 31 -1.46 -36.85 -31.00
CA GLU A 31 -2.60 -35.95 -30.86
C GLU A 31 -2.39 -34.63 -31.60
N ILE A 32 -1.21 -34.01 -31.46
CA ILE A 32 -0.86 -32.79 -32.19
C ILE A 32 -0.86 -33.04 -33.70
N GLN A 33 -0.33 -34.18 -34.14
CA GLN A 33 -0.33 -34.57 -35.56
C GLN A 33 -1.76 -34.67 -36.10
N LYS A 34 -2.63 -35.45 -35.44
CA LYS A 34 -4.04 -35.61 -35.84
C LYS A 34 -4.80 -34.29 -35.87
N ARG A 35 -4.55 -33.41 -34.89
CA ARG A 35 -5.18 -32.09 -34.84
C ARG A 35 -4.73 -31.20 -36.01
N LEU A 36 -3.42 -31.16 -36.29
CA LEU A 36 -2.89 -30.37 -37.40
C LEU A 36 -3.35 -30.93 -38.75
N GLU A 37 -3.34 -32.25 -38.93
CA GLU A 37 -3.87 -32.92 -40.12
C GLU A 37 -5.33 -32.52 -40.37
N LYS A 38 -6.20 -32.69 -39.37
CA LYS A 38 -7.62 -32.29 -39.46
C LYS A 38 -7.79 -30.80 -39.81
N ASN A 39 -7.02 -29.91 -39.18
CA ASN A 39 -7.10 -28.48 -39.45
C ASN A 39 -6.61 -28.13 -40.86
N LEU A 40 -5.55 -28.79 -41.34
CA LEU A 40 -4.98 -28.55 -42.67
C LEU A 40 -5.89 -29.08 -43.77
N ASP A 41 -6.54 -30.23 -43.56
CA ASP A 41 -7.56 -30.75 -44.46
C ASP A 41 -8.74 -29.78 -44.58
N ALA A 42 -9.26 -29.30 -43.44
CA ALA A 42 -10.33 -28.30 -43.42
C ALA A 42 -9.92 -26.98 -44.10
N LEU A 43 -8.65 -26.58 -43.95
CA LEU A 43 -8.10 -25.40 -44.63
C LEU A 43 -7.92 -25.64 -46.13
N LEU A 44 -7.60 -26.86 -46.57
CA LEU A 44 -7.49 -27.18 -47.99
C LEU A 44 -8.88 -27.18 -48.67
N ASP A 45 -9.90 -27.66 -47.96
CA ASP A 45 -11.29 -27.61 -48.41
C ASP A 45 -11.81 -26.17 -48.49
N ASN A 46 -11.55 -25.37 -47.45
CA ASN A 46 -11.91 -23.96 -47.38
C ASN A 46 -10.70 -23.09 -46.94
N PRO A 47 -9.88 -22.60 -47.89
CA PRO A 47 -8.71 -21.76 -47.57
C PRO A 47 -9.03 -20.42 -46.92
N GLU A 48 -10.29 -20.00 -46.96
CA GLU A 48 -10.78 -18.75 -46.41
C GLU A 48 -11.47 -18.95 -45.05
N GLY A 49 -11.53 -20.18 -44.52
CA GLY A 49 -12.17 -20.49 -43.24
C GLY A 49 -11.53 -19.84 -42.01
N PHE A 50 -10.33 -19.26 -42.14
CA PHE A 50 -9.70 -18.48 -41.07
C PHE A 50 -10.02 -16.98 -41.12
N LEU A 51 -10.68 -16.51 -42.18
CA LEU A 51 -11.05 -15.11 -42.32
C LEU A 51 -12.13 -14.73 -41.29
N PRO A 52 -12.06 -13.51 -40.73
CA PRO A 52 -13.18 -12.98 -39.97
C PRO A 52 -14.34 -12.65 -40.91
N GLU A 53 -15.54 -12.63 -40.35
CA GLU A 53 -16.67 -11.93 -40.93
C GLU A 53 -16.37 -10.42 -40.97
N ILE A 54 -16.64 -9.81 -42.11
CA ILE A 54 -16.36 -8.39 -42.35
C ILE A 54 -17.64 -7.61 -42.08
N VAL A 55 -17.72 -6.99 -40.91
CA VAL A 55 -18.84 -6.14 -40.52
C VAL A 55 -18.52 -4.66 -40.74
N GLY A 56 -17.23 -4.28 -40.64
CA GLY A 56 -16.77 -2.90 -40.88
C GLY A 56 -16.65 -2.52 -42.36
N GLU A 57 -16.54 -1.21 -42.62
CA GLU A 57 -16.31 -0.70 -43.97
C GLU A 57 -14.93 -1.09 -44.51
N LEU A 58 -14.88 -1.57 -45.75
CA LEU A 58 -13.65 -1.79 -46.49
C LEU A 58 -13.39 -0.62 -47.45
N GLY A 59 -12.21 -0.03 -47.36
CA GLY A 59 -11.78 0.98 -48.33
C GLY A 59 -11.45 0.39 -49.71
N LYS A 60 -11.09 1.27 -50.65
CA LYS A 60 -10.76 0.87 -52.02
C LYS A 60 -9.31 0.34 -52.13
N VAL A 61 -9.13 -0.69 -52.96
CA VAL A 61 -7.80 -1.11 -53.44
C VAL A 61 -7.42 -0.27 -54.66
N SER A 62 -6.85 0.92 -54.43
CA SER A 62 -6.43 1.82 -55.52
C SER A 62 -5.07 1.44 -56.13
N LEU A 63 -4.92 1.67 -57.43
CA LEU A 63 -3.61 1.62 -58.13
C LEU A 63 -2.76 2.87 -57.83
N PHE A 64 -3.39 3.98 -57.46
CA PHE A 64 -2.75 5.25 -57.11
C PHE A 64 -3.34 5.79 -55.79
N GLY A 65 -2.51 5.98 -54.76
CA GLY A 65 -2.93 6.46 -53.43
C GLY A 65 -2.88 5.41 -52.32
N SER A 66 -3.41 5.78 -51.15
CA SER A 66 -3.50 4.88 -49.98
C SER A 66 -4.40 3.68 -50.28
N LYS A 67 -3.97 2.49 -49.84
CA LYS A 67 -4.71 1.24 -50.01
C LYS A 67 -5.25 0.82 -48.67
N ASP A 68 -6.51 0.38 -48.64
CA ASP A 68 -7.03 -0.32 -47.48
C ASP A 68 -6.23 -1.62 -47.24
N PRO A 69 -5.60 -1.79 -46.06
CA PRO A 69 -4.76 -2.96 -45.78
C PRO A 69 -5.53 -4.28 -45.79
N MET A 70 -6.78 -4.26 -45.31
CA MET A 70 -7.63 -5.45 -45.22
C MET A 70 -8.11 -5.85 -46.62
N ALA A 71 -8.64 -4.92 -47.41
CA ALA A 71 -9.10 -5.19 -48.78
C ALA A 71 -7.96 -5.69 -49.68
N LEU A 72 -6.75 -5.15 -49.53
CA LEU A 72 -5.56 -5.65 -50.24
C LEU A 72 -5.22 -7.08 -49.82
N THR A 73 -5.28 -7.37 -48.52
CA THR A 73 -4.99 -8.71 -47.98
C THR A 73 -6.00 -9.73 -48.50
N LEU A 74 -7.30 -9.42 -48.44
CA LEU A 74 -8.37 -10.29 -48.95
C LEU A 74 -8.18 -10.62 -50.44
N ARG A 75 -7.88 -9.61 -51.28
CA ARG A 75 -7.59 -9.81 -52.70
C ARG A 75 -6.38 -10.72 -52.94
N GLU A 76 -5.32 -10.59 -52.15
CA GLU A 76 -4.17 -11.47 -52.26
C GLU A 76 -4.47 -12.91 -51.84
N LEU A 77 -5.35 -13.08 -50.84
CA LEU A 77 -5.76 -14.39 -50.33
C LEU A 77 -6.64 -15.13 -51.33
N GLU A 78 -7.59 -14.47 -51.98
CA GLU A 78 -8.40 -15.05 -53.07
C GLU A 78 -7.50 -15.64 -54.18
N GLY A 79 -6.41 -14.93 -54.52
CA GLY A 79 -5.41 -15.39 -55.49
C GLY A 79 -4.63 -16.63 -55.04
N VAL A 80 -4.48 -16.85 -53.73
CA VAL A 80 -3.88 -18.07 -53.16
C VAL A 80 -4.92 -19.19 -53.05
N SER A 81 -6.14 -18.89 -52.57
CA SER A 81 -7.28 -19.81 -52.44
C SER A 81 -7.65 -20.48 -53.76
N SER A 82 -7.68 -19.70 -54.85
CA SER A 82 -7.95 -20.21 -56.21
C SER A 82 -6.88 -21.19 -56.72
N LYS A 83 -5.69 -21.21 -56.12
CA LYS A 83 -4.56 -22.07 -56.48
C LYS A 83 -4.20 -23.09 -55.41
N ARG A 84 -5.12 -23.37 -54.49
CA ARG A 84 -4.91 -24.28 -53.35
C ARG A 84 -4.41 -25.69 -53.71
N ASN A 85 -4.73 -26.18 -54.92
CA ASN A 85 -4.30 -27.49 -55.40
C ASN A 85 -3.02 -27.46 -56.26
N ASP A 86 -2.48 -26.29 -56.60
CA ASP A 86 -1.24 -26.15 -57.37
C ASP A 86 -0.03 -26.05 -56.44
N VAL A 87 0.42 -27.21 -55.94
CA VAL A 87 1.56 -27.30 -55.00
C VAL A 87 2.84 -26.66 -55.56
N ARG A 88 3.07 -26.72 -56.88
CA ARG A 88 4.25 -26.11 -57.52
C ARG A 88 4.16 -24.59 -57.46
N TRP A 89 2.97 -24.03 -57.71
CA TRP A 89 2.74 -22.60 -57.58
C TRP A 89 2.82 -22.14 -56.12
N LEU A 90 2.23 -22.87 -55.18
CA LEU A 90 2.24 -22.55 -53.76
C LEU A 90 3.67 -22.56 -53.18
N LYS A 91 4.52 -23.53 -53.56
CA LYS A 91 5.94 -23.56 -53.18
C LYS A 91 6.70 -22.31 -53.64
N LYS A 92 6.37 -21.76 -54.82
CA LYS A 92 6.93 -20.48 -55.28
C LYS A 92 6.33 -19.30 -54.51
N ARG A 93 5.01 -19.30 -54.27
CA ARG A 93 4.30 -18.21 -53.59
C ARG A 93 4.77 -18.03 -52.14
N MET A 94 4.91 -19.12 -51.38
CA MET A 94 5.31 -19.09 -49.96
C MET A 94 6.76 -18.58 -49.76
N GLY A 95 7.61 -18.68 -50.80
CA GLY A 95 9.01 -18.24 -50.78
C GLY A 95 9.26 -16.87 -51.43
N LYS A 96 8.25 -16.26 -52.05
CA LYS A 96 8.40 -14.97 -52.75
C LYS A 96 8.63 -13.85 -51.72
N ARG A 97 9.56 -12.93 -51.99
CA ARG A 97 9.79 -11.76 -51.11
C ARG A 97 8.71 -10.68 -51.23
N SER A 98 8.04 -10.61 -52.38
CA SER A 98 6.97 -9.63 -52.65
C SER A 98 5.58 -10.19 -52.33
N GLY A 99 4.68 -9.33 -51.86
CA GLY A 99 3.29 -9.65 -51.49
C GLY A 99 3.12 -9.83 -49.97
N GLY A 100 1.88 -9.78 -49.51
CA GLY A 100 1.50 -9.78 -48.10
C GLY A 100 1.91 -11.05 -47.35
N ASP A 101 2.29 -10.87 -46.09
CA ASP A 101 2.77 -11.94 -45.20
C ASP A 101 1.69 -13.00 -44.91
N VAL A 102 0.43 -12.57 -44.77
CA VAL A 102 -0.71 -13.46 -44.57
C VAL A 102 -0.86 -14.41 -45.76
N ALA A 103 -0.77 -13.89 -47.00
CA ALA A 103 -0.87 -14.70 -48.21
C ALA A 103 0.31 -15.67 -48.39
N ARG A 104 1.53 -15.27 -47.98
CA ARG A 104 2.69 -16.19 -47.95
C ARG A 104 2.51 -17.30 -46.92
N SER A 105 1.92 -16.97 -45.77
CA SER A 105 1.64 -17.90 -44.69
C SER A 105 0.54 -18.89 -45.07
N LEU A 106 -0.55 -18.43 -45.72
CA LEU A 106 -1.58 -19.31 -46.29
C LEU A 106 -0.99 -20.28 -47.31
N ALA A 107 -0.17 -19.78 -48.25
CA ALA A 107 0.50 -20.64 -49.22
C ALA A 107 1.41 -21.69 -48.54
N GLY A 108 2.11 -21.33 -47.47
CA GLY A 108 2.91 -22.25 -46.68
C GLY A 108 2.07 -23.33 -45.98
N SER A 109 0.94 -22.95 -45.39
CA SER A 109 0.00 -23.87 -44.75
C SER A 109 -0.65 -24.82 -45.76
N LEU A 110 -1.04 -24.35 -46.95
CA LEU A 110 -1.59 -25.21 -48.01
C LEU A 110 -0.54 -26.16 -48.59
N VAL A 111 0.74 -25.76 -48.67
CA VAL A 111 1.83 -26.70 -48.99
C VAL A 111 1.94 -27.76 -47.91
N ALA A 112 1.85 -27.37 -46.64
CA ALA A 112 1.90 -28.31 -45.52
C ALA A 112 0.75 -29.33 -45.55
N ALA A 113 -0.45 -28.91 -45.96
CA ALA A 113 -1.61 -29.80 -46.15
C ALA A 113 -1.39 -30.87 -47.23
N SER A 114 -0.47 -30.64 -48.18
CA SER A 114 -0.14 -31.61 -49.24
C SER A 114 0.97 -32.61 -48.87
N GLU A 115 1.52 -32.54 -47.66
CA GLU A 115 2.63 -33.40 -47.22
C GLU A 115 2.13 -34.64 -46.45
N GLU A 116 2.76 -35.80 -46.71
CA GLU A 116 2.40 -37.06 -46.04
C GLU A 116 2.97 -37.19 -44.61
N ASP A 117 4.05 -36.46 -44.27
CA ASP A 117 4.71 -36.53 -42.96
C ASP A 117 4.64 -35.20 -42.21
N LEU A 118 3.74 -35.14 -41.22
CA LEU A 118 3.54 -33.98 -40.34
C LEU A 118 4.22 -34.15 -38.96
N SER A 119 5.11 -35.13 -38.81
CA SER A 119 5.67 -35.52 -37.51
C SER A 119 6.62 -34.48 -36.89
N THR A 120 7.16 -33.56 -37.68
CA THR A 120 8.12 -32.55 -37.22
C THR A 120 7.51 -31.16 -37.23
N VAL A 121 7.26 -30.62 -36.04
CA VAL A 121 6.60 -29.32 -35.82
C VAL A 121 7.53 -28.30 -35.18
N SER A 122 7.23 -27.03 -35.42
CA SER A 122 7.78 -25.92 -34.66
C SER A 122 6.85 -25.55 -33.50
N VAL A 123 7.42 -25.01 -32.42
CA VAL A 123 6.65 -24.52 -31.26
C VAL A 123 6.71 -23.00 -31.23
N PHE A 124 5.54 -22.37 -31.36
CA PHE A 124 5.31 -20.98 -31.06
C PHE A 124 5.11 -20.80 -29.56
N LYS A 125 5.69 -19.73 -29.02
CA LYS A 125 5.57 -19.34 -27.62
C LYS A 125 5.18 -17.87 -27.59
N SER A 126 4.10 -17.57 -26.88
CA SER A 126 3.65 -16.23 -26.59
C SER A 126 3.30 -16.16 -25.12
N ASP A 127 3.73 -15.08 -24.46
CA ASP A 127 3.36 -14.84 -23.08
C ASP A 127 1.87 -14.56 -22.96
N VAL A 128 1.23 -14.01 -24.00
CA VAL A 128 -0.20 -13.65 -24.06
C VAL A 128 -1.05 -14.81 -24.60
N TYR A 129 -0.65 -15.42 -25.71
CA TYR A 129 -1.44 -16.44 -26.42
C TYR A 129 -1.01 -17.88 -26.13
N GLY A 130 -0.08 -18.07 -25.19
CA GLY A 130 0.41 -19.39 -24.79
C GLY A 130 1.27 -20.08 -25.85
N ASN A 131 1.31 -21.41 -25.79
CA ASN A 131 2.15 -22.23 -26.66
C ASN A 131 1.31 -22.96 -27.72
N ALA A 132 1.75 -22.92 -28.98
CA ALA A 132 1.08 -23.62 -30.07
C ALA A 132 2.08 -24.34 -30.97
N SER A 133 1.71 -25.52 -31.46
CA SER A 133 2.50 -26.25 -32.45
C SER A 133 2.00 -25.94 -33.86
N TYR A 134 2.93 -25.80 -34.81
CA TYR A 134 2.64 -25.50 -36.21
C TYR A 134 3.73 -26.06 -37.14
N LEU A 135 3.42 -26.23 -38.41
CA LEU A 135 4.36 -26.60 -39.46
C LEU A 135 4.96 -25.35 -40.10
N LYS A 136 6.28 -25.21 -39.98
CA LYS A 136 7.01 -24.10 -40.61
C LYS A 136 7.29 -24.44 -42.07
N ARG A 137 6.55 -23.82 -43.00
CA ARG A 137 6.77 -23.91 -44.44
C ARG A 137 6.85 -22.51 -45.06
N GLY A 138 7.83 -22.32 -45.93
CA GLY A 138 8.06 -21.04 -46.60
C GLY A 138 8.60 -19.93 -45.69
N SER A 139 8.35 -18.69 -46.10
CA SER A 139 8.87 -17.47 -45.48
C SER A 139 7.82 -16.68 -44.68
N GLY A 140 6.65 -17.29 -44.44
CA GLY A 140 5.58 -16.69 -43.62
C GLY A 140 6.01 -16.48 -42.17
N ARG A 141 5.43 -15.48 -41.51
CA ARG A 141 5.73 -15.17 -40.10
C ARG A 141 5.18 -16.29 -39.18
N PRO A 142 5.92 -16.66 -38.11
CA PRO A 142 5.46 -17.70 -37.18
C PRO A 142 4.04 -17.49 -36.64
N GLY A 143 3.69 -16.28 -36.21
CA GLY A 143 2.36 -15.98 -35.67
C GLY A 143 1.25 -16.20 -36.71
N HIS A 144 1.48 -15.81 -37.97
CA HIS A 144 0.53 -16.02 -39.07
C HIS A 144 0.34 -17.49 -39.40
N LEU A 145 1.44 -18.26 -39.49
CA LEU A 145 1.37 -19.70 -39.71
C LEU A 145 0.61 -20.40 -38.57
N VAL A 146 0.85 -20.00 -37.31
CA VAL A 146 0.13 -20.54 -36.14
C VAL A 146 -1.35 -20.23 -36.22
N GLY A 147 -1.71 -18.97 -36.49
CA GLY A 147 -3.10 -18.55 -36.55
C GLY A 147 -3.87 -19.21 -37.70
N ILE A 148 -3.26 -19.33 -38.88
CA ILE A 148 -3.87 -20.02 -40.03
C ILE A 148 -4.00 -21.53 -39.78
N GLN A 149 -2.98 -22.20 -39.24
CA GLN A 149 -3.03 -23.67 -39.04
C GLN A 149 -3.84 -24.09 -37.80
N ASN A 150 -4.12 -23.16 -36.89
CA ASN A 150 -4.96 -23.37 -35.71
C ASN A 150 -6.16 -22.42 -35.74
N PHE A 151 -6.72 -22.16 -36.93
CA PHE A 151 -7.78 -21.17 -37.14
C PHE A 151 -9.08 -21.47 -36.37
N ASN A 152 -9.30 -22.72 -35.98
CA ASN A 152 -10.42 -23.12 -35.12
C ASN A 152 -10.23 -22.70 -33.65
N HIS A 153 -9.05 -22.24 -33.24
CA HIS A 153 -8.79 -21.81 -31.87
C HIS A 153 -9.07 -20.30 -31.75
N PRO A 154 -10.03 -19.86 -30.91
CA PRO A 154 -10.48 -18.46 -30.85
C PRO A 154 -9.35 -17.46 -30.62
N ARG A 155 -8.44 -17.74 -29.68
CA ARG A 155 -7.32 -16.82 -29.38
C ARG A 155 -6.19 -16.87 -30.43
N LEU A 156 -5.82 -18.05 -30.95
CA LEU A 156 -4.66 -18.17 -31.84
C LEU A 156 -4.92 -17.62 -33.25
N ARG A 157 -6.15 -17.73 -33.77
CA ARG A 157 -6.49 -17.23 -35.11
C ARG A 157 -6.34 -15.72 -35.25
N LEU A 158 -6.41 -14.98 -34.13
CA LEU A 158 -6.14 -13.55 -34.10
C LEU A 158 -4.73 -13.25 -34.62
N LEU A 159 -3.71 -14.03 -34.25
CA LEU A 159 -2.29 -13.78 -34.55
C LEU A 159 -1.97 -13.48 -36.02
N VAL A 160 -2.85 -13.86 -36.95
CA VAL A 160 -2.76 -13.54 -38.38
C VAL A 160 -2.85 -12.02 -38.66
N TRP A 161 -3.53 -11.28 -37.81
CA TRP A 161 -3.96 -9.90 -38.05
C TRP A 161 -3.16 -8.87 -37.24
N ASP A 162 -1.97 -9.25 -36.75
CA ASP A 162 -1.14 -8.42 -35.88
C ASP A 162 -0.76 -7.07 -36.51
N ASP A 163 -0.42 -7.08 -37.79
CA ASP A 163 -0.07 -5.87 -38.54
C ASP A 163 -1.28 -5.01 -38.87
N HIS A 164 -2.43 -5.62 -39.12
CA HIS A 164 -3.70 -4.91 -39.30
C HIS A 164 -4.09 -4.17 -38.02
N ALA A 165 -3.93 -4.82 -36.87
CA ALA A 165 -4.16 -4.18 -35.58
C ALA A 165 -3.15 -3.07 -35.26
N LYS A 166 -1.87 -3.23 -35.62
CA LYS A 166 -0.88 -2.13 -35.55
C LYS A 166 -1.25 -0.95 -36.46
N ALA A 167 -1.96 -1.22 -37.56
CA ALA A 167 -2.50 -0.18 -38.43
C ALA A 167 -3.80 0.46 -37.88
N GLY A 168 -4.29 0.03 -36.72
CA GLY A 168 -5.47 0.60 -36.05
C GLY A 168 -6.76 -0.15 -36.32
N GLN A 169 -6.72 -1.36 -36.89
CA GLN A 169 -7.92 -2.14 -37.17
C GLN A 169 -8.29 -3.11 -36.04
N TYR A 170 -9.58 -3.37 -35.84
CA TYR A 170 -10.10 -4.18 -34.73
C TYR A 170 -10.63 -5.54 -35.19
N PHE A 171 -10.34 -6.55 -34.38
CA PHE A 171 -10.78 -7.93 -34.56
C PHE A 171 -11.26 -8.50 -33.22
N PHE A 172 -12.37 -9.21 -33.24
CA PHE A 172 -13.00 -9.82 -32.05
C PHE A 172 -13.29 -11.28 -32.29
N SER A 173 -12.92 -12.15 -31.36
CA SER A 173 -12.85 -13.58 -31.60
C SER A 173 -13.29 -14.41 -30.39
N TRP A 174 -14.33 -15.22 -30.56
CA TRP A 174 -14.90 -16.07 -29.51
C TRP A 174 -15.25 -17.46 -30.04
N ASP A 175 -15.68 -18.37 -29.16
CA ASP A 175 -16.18 -19.67 -29.63
C ASP A 175 -17.54 -19.48 -30.32
N GLY A 176 -17.60 -19.73 -31.62
CA GLY A 176 -18.79 -19.52 -32.45
C GLY A 176 -18.72 -18.34 -33.42
N GLY A 177 -17.78 -17.40 -33.29
CA GLY A 177 -17.68 -16.27 -34.23
C GLY A 177 -16.35 -15.52 -34.23
N PHE A 178 -16.05 -14.86 -35.35
CA PHE A 178 -14.83 -14.09 -35.56
C PHE A 178 -15.14 -12.90 -36.46
N VAL A 179 -14.95 -11.67 -35.98
CA VAL A 179 -15.40 -10.45 -36.66
C VAL A 179 -14.27 -9.45 -36.81
N PHE A 180 -14.28 -8.74 -37.93
CA PHE A 180 -13.51 -7.54 -38.21
C PHE A 180 -14.45 -6.34 -38.33
N THR A 181 -14.14 -5.27 -37.62
CA THR A 181 -14.99 -4.06 -37.52
C THR A 181 -14.37 -2.83 -38.17
N GLY A 182 -13.23 -2.97 -38.84
CA GLY A 182 -12.53 -1.82 -39.43
C GLY A 182 -11.75 -1.05 -38.38
N PHE A 183 -11.85 0.28 -38.41
CA PHE A 183 -11.13 1.19 -37.52
C PHE A 183 -11.94 1.58 -36.27
N GLU A 184 -13.17 1.07 -36.14
CA GLU A 184 -14.04 1.30 -35.00
C GLU A 184 -14.00 0.11 -34.04
N ALA A 185 -13.86 0.40 -32.75
CA ALA A 185 -13.83 -0.59 -31.68
C ALA A 185 -15.26 -0.99 -31.28
N SER A 186 -15.98 -1.65 -32.19
CA SER A 186 -17.39 -2.04 -31.99
C SER A 186 -17.49 -3.56 -31.70
N PRO A 187 -17.27 -4.01 -30.46
CA PRO A 187 -17.33 -5.44 -30.14
C PRO A 187 -18.73 -6.02 -30.42
N PRO A 188 -18.81 -7.23 -31.00
CA PRO A 188 -20.08 -7.96 -31.05
C PRO A 188 -20.58 -8.31 -29.63
N PRO A 189 -21.90 -8.24 -29.34
CA PRO A 189 -22.43 -8.64 -28.03
C PRO A 189 -22.09 -10.09 -27.64
N GLU A 190 -22.01 -10.99 -28.62
CA GLU A 190 -21.60 -12.38 -28.40
C GLU A 190 -20.15 -12.49 -27.93
N TRP A 191 -19.28 -11.57 -28.38
CA TRP A 191 -17.91 -11.49 -27.90
C TRP A 191 -17.86 -10.98 -26.46
N VAL A 192 -18.64 -9.95 -26.12
CA VAL A 192 -18.71 -9.40 -24.75
C VAL A 192 -19.20 -10.47 -23.79
N SER A 193 -20.32 -11.13 -24.10
CA SER A 193 -20.85 -12.22 -23.30
C SER A 193 -19.84 -13.36 -23.13
N TRP A 194 -19.31 -13.90 -24.24
CA TRP A 194 -18.36 -15.00 -24.18
C TRP A 194 -17.09 -14.64 -23.43
N THR A 195 -16.54 -13.44 -23.63
CA THR A 195 -15.31 -13.06 -22.95
C THR A 195 -15.53 -12.88 -21.46
N LEU A 196 -16.68 -12.33 -21.03
CA LEU A 196 -17.05 -12.16 -19.63
C LEU A 196 -17.29 -13.50 -18.92
N GLU A 197 -17.87 -14.49 -19.60
CA GLU A 197 -18.02 -15.87 -19.11
C GLU A 197 -16.69 -16.61 -18.97
N ASN A 198 -15.65 -16.19 -19.70
CA ASN A 198 -14.35 -16.85 -19.78
C ASN A 198 -13.21 -16.00 -19.19
N THR A 199 -13.52 -14.98 -18.38
CA THR A 199 -12.49 -14.18 -17.70
C THR A 199 -11.85 -14.95 -16.55
N SER A 200 -10.79 -14.38 -15.98
CA SER A 200 -10.15 -14.94 -14.79
C SER A 200 -10.93 -14.70 -13.50
N VAL A 201 -12.04 -13.96 -13.53
CA VAL A 201 -12.90 -13.68 -12.38
C VAL A 201 -14.28 -14.26 -12.64
N ASP A 202 -14.79 -15.04 -11.68
CA ASP A 202 -16.16 -15.54 -11.75
C ASP A 202 -17.17 -14.38 -11.57
N LEU A 203 -18.05 -14.23 -12.55
CA LEU A 203 -19.09 -13.21 -12.58
C LEU A 203 -20.48 -13.84 -12.48
N GLN A 204 -21.37 -13.19 -11.76
CA GLN A 204 -22.80 -13.50 -11.67
C GLN A 204 -23.60 -12.47 -12.47
N GLY A 205 -24.84 -12.79 -12.81
CA GLY A 205 -25.74 -11.87 -13.52
C GLY A 205 -25.64 -11.95 -15.05
N ASP A 206 -26.52 -11.20 -15.72
CA ASP A 206 -26.64 -11.17 -17.18
C ASP A 206 -26.09 -9.85 -17.75
N MET A 207 -26.93 -8.83 -17.93
CA MET A 207 -26.50 -7.50 -18.42
C MET A 207 -25.81 -6.65 -17.32
N CYS A 208 -26.26 -6.77 -16.07
CA CYS A 208 -25.55 -6.26 -14.91
C CYS A 208 -24.81 -7.45 -14.28
N LYS A 209 -23.48 -7.46 -14.38
CA LYS A 209 -22.63 -8.53 -13.85
C LYS A 209 -21.86 -8.08 -12.63
N TRP A 210 -21.61 -8.99 -11.70
CA TRP A 210 -20.81 -8.69 -10.51
C TRP A 210 -19.97 -9.87 -10.03
N SER A 211 -18.80 -9.55 -9.47
CA SER A 211 -17.92 -10.51 -8.80
C SER A 211 -18.33 -10.79 -7.34
N VAL A 212 -17.72 -11.81 -6.73
CA VAL A 212 -17.88 -12.09 -5.29
C VAL A 212 -17.51 -10.87 -4.45
N GLY A 213 -18.35 -10.56 -3.46
CA GLY A 213 -18.20 -9.39 -2.57
C GLY A 213 -19.02 -8.18 -3.00
N LEU A 214 -19.74 -8.27 -4.13
CA LEU A 214 -20.73 -7.28 -4.58
C LEU A 214 -22.10 -7.95 -4.79
N SER A 215 -23.12 -7.14 -5.07
CA SER A 215 -24.46 -7.57 -5.49
C SER A 215 -24.92 -6.76 -6.70
N GLU A 216 -25.99 -7.23 -7.36
CA GLU A 216 -26.62 -6.52 -8.48
C GLU A 216 -27.01 -5.09 -8.09
N GLU A 217 -27.63 -4.93 -6.91
CA GLU A 217 -28.11 -3.63 -6.44
C GLU A 217 -26.96 -2.63 -6.25
N ILE A 218 -25.81 -3.08 -5.72
CA ILE A 218 -24.63 -2.21 -5.55
C ILE A 218 -24.14 -1.70 -6.90
N VAL A 219 -24.07 -2.59 -7.90
CA VAL A 219 -23.55 -2.26 -9.23
C VAL A 219 -24.52 -1.37 -10.00
N ASP A 220 -25.81 -1.70 -10.00
CA ASP A 220 -26.86 -0.96 -10.72
C ASP A 220 -27.06 0.45 -10.16
N SER A 221 -27.08 0.58 -8.83
CA SER A 221 -27.20 1.89 -8.16
C SER A 221 -25.90 2.69 -8.10
N CYS A 222 -24.77 2.11 -8.53
CA CYS A 222 -23.44 2.72 -8.42
C CYS A 222 -23.08 3.12 -6.97
N THR A 223 -23.52 2.32 -5.98
CA THR A 223 -23.31 2.62 -4.56
C THR A 223 -21.86 2.31 -4.15
N ASN A 224 -21.23 3.22 -3.40
CA ASN A 224 -19.88 3.00 -2.87
C ASN A 224 -19.85 1.88 -1.82
N THR A 225 -18.72 1.18 -1.75
CA THR A 225 -18.41 0.26 -0.66
C THR A 225 -17.21 0.78 0.13
N PRO A 226 -17.01 0.39 1.40
CA PRO A 226 -15.82 0.78 2.16
C PRO A 226 -14.52 0.45 1.41
N GLU A 227 -14.52 -0.70 0.73
CA GLU A 227 -13.38 -1.24 -0.01
C GLU A 227 -13.19 -0.60 -1.39
N GLY A 228 -14.25 0.01 -1.90
CA GLY A 228 -14.34 0.46 -3.27
C GLY A 228 -14.42 -0.71 -4.25
N TRP A 229 -14.84 -0.39 -5.46
CA TRP A 229 -14.94 -1.39 -6.52
C TRP A 229 -14.74 -0.76 -7.90
N LEU A 230 -14.34 -1.61 -8.86
CA LEU A 230 -14.10 -1.23 -10.24
C LEU A 230 -15.36 -1.51 -11.05
N LYS A 231 -15.87 -0.50 -11.75
CA LYS A 231 -16.96 -0.60 -12.71
C LYS A 231 -16.39 -0.63 -14.13
N LEU A 232 -16.86 -1.56 -14.96
CA LEU A 232 -16.63 -1.57 -16.40
C LEU A 232 -17.96 -1.45 -17.14
N ASP A 233 -18.05 -0.51 -18.06
CA ASP A 233 -19.22 -0.33 -18.93
C ASP A 233 -18.81 -0.64 -20.38
N PHE A 234 -19.45 -1.63 -20.99
CA PHE A 234 -19.22 -2.05 -22.37
C PHE A 234 -20.18 -1.36 -23.33
N SER A 235 -19.75 -1.21 -24.59
CA SER A 235 -20.53 -0.51 -25.62
C SER A 235 -21.87 -1.17 -25.96
N ASP A 236 -22.08 -2.44 -25.62
CA ASP A 236 -23.35 -3.15 -25.82
C ASP A 236 -24.35 -2.93 -24.68
N GLY A 237 -23.98 -2.13 -23.67
CA GLY A 237 -24.78 -1.84 -22.49
C GLY A 237 -24.55 -2.79 -21.31
N THR A 238 -23.64 -3.76 -21.43
CA THR A 238 -23.25 -4.62 -20.31
C THR A 238 -22.42 -3.84 -19.30
N THR A 239 -22.81 -3.90 -18.02
CA THR A 239 -22.07 -3.31 -16.90
C THR A 239 -21.50 -4.41 -16.01
N VAL A 240 -20.26 -4.26 -15.55
CA VAL A 240 -19.57 -5.23 -14.70
C VAL A 240 -18.99 -4.55 -13.45
N GLY A 241 -19.35 -5.05 -12.27
CA GLY A 241 -18.77 -4.64 -10.99
C GLY A 241 -17.75 -5.66 -10.44
N LEU A 242 -16.57 -5.17 -10.09
CA LEU A 242 -15.44 -5.98 -9.64
C LEU A 242 -14.96 -5.52 -8.26
N SER A 243 -15.06 -6.41 -7.26
CA SER A 243 -14.57 -6.13 -5.92
C SER A 243 -13.04 -6.13 -5.88
N GLN A 244 -12.46 -5.38 -4.96
CA GLN A 244 -11.01 -5.43 -4.72
C GLN A 244 -10.51 -6.87 -4.46
N SER A 245 -11.30 -7.65 -3.71
CA SER A 245 -10.94 -9.02 -3.34
C SER A 245 -10.93 -10.00 -4.52
N ALA A 246 -11.79 -9.77 -5.52
CA ALA A 246 -11.84 -10.57 -6.74
C ALA A 246 -10.63 -10.29 -7.64
N LEU A 247 -10.25 -9.01 -7.77
CA LEU A 247 -9.06 -8.59 -8.52
C LEU A 247 -7.74 -9.12 -7.91
N ALA A 248 -7.69 -9.30 -6.59
CA ALA A 248 -6.50 -9.79 -5.90
C ALA A 248 -6.25 -11.31 -6.05
N LYS A 249 -7.21 -12.08 -6.58
CA LYS A 249 -7.23 -13.55 -6.54
C LYS A 249 -7.20 -14.20 -7.93
N THR A 250 -6.26 -13.82 -8.81
CA THR A 250 -6.19 -14.40 -10.16
C THR A 250 -4.79 -14.86 -10.57
N ASP A 251 -4.69 -16.03 -11.21
CA ASP A 251 -3.46 -16.54 -11.83
C ASP A 251 -3.16 -15.81 -13.17
N GLU A 252 -4.21 -15.28 -13.81
CA GLU A 252 -4.15 -14.47 -15.02
C GLU A 252 -4.81 -13.10 -14.76
N PRO A 253 -4.15 -11.96 -15.04
CA PRO A 253 -4.73 -10.64 -14.85
C PRO A 253 -6.04 -10.46 -15.61
N LEU A 254 -7.03 -9.82 -14.99
CA LEU A 254 -8.38 -9.69 -15.50
C LEU A 254 -8.43 -8.96 -16.85
N ALA A 255 -7.83 -7.77 -16.94
CA ALA A 255 -7.79 -6.99 -18.19
C ALA A 255 -7.23 -7.82 -19.36
N ARG A 256 -6.23 -8.65 -19.08
CA ARG A 256 -5.63 -9.55 -20.05
C ARG A 256 -6.55 -10.72 -20.42
N SER A 257 -7.25 -11.32 -19.46
CA SER A 257 -8.18 -12.42 -19.72
C SER A 257 -9.33 -12.00 -20.65
N ILE A 258 -9.74 -10.72 -20.59
CA ILE A 258 -10.71 -10.11 -21.51
C ILE A 258 -10.03 -9.81 -22.85
N ALA A 259 -8.91 -9.08 -22.83
CA ALA A 259 -8.27 -8.56 -24.04
C ALA A 259 -7.69 -9.64 -24.98
N VAL A 260 -7.34 -10.82 -24.48
CA VAL A 260 -6.70 -11.88 -25.28
C VAL A 260 -7.59 -12.44 -26.41
N SER A 261 -8.89 -12.17 -26.35
CA SER A 261 -9.88 -12.56 -27.36
C SER A 261 -10.16 -11.46 -28.40
N MET A 262 -9.46 -10.33 -28.32
CA MET A 262 -9.51 -9.24 -29.32
C MET A 262 -8.11 -8.88 -29.83
N MET A 263 -8.07 -8.05 -30.87
CA MET A 263 -6.84 -7.46 -31.39
C MET A 263 -7.12 -6.03 -31.90
N PRO A 264 -6.33 -5.02 -31.50
CA PRO A 264 -5.19 -5.08 -30.57
C PRO A 264 -5.61 -5.26 -29.09
N PRO A 265 -4.94 -6.16 -28.32
CA PRO A 265 -5.34 -6.45 -26.95
C PRO A 265 -5.05 -5.30 -25.97
N ASN A 266 -4.08 -4.42 -26.25
CA ASN A 266 -3.75 -3.28 -25.39
C ASN A 266 -4.70 -2.08 -25.57
N LYS A 267 -5.81 -2.27 -26.28
CA LYS A 267 -6.84 -1.25 -26.54
C LYS A 267 -8.19 -1.64 -25.96
N LEU A 268 -8.19 -2.35 -24.84
CA LEU A 268 -9.42 -2.70 -24.13
C LEU A 268 -10.24 -1.45 -23.74
N GLY A 269 -9.56 -0.33 -23.43
CA GLY A 269 -10.23 0.94 -23.12
C GLY A 269 -10.94 1.63 -24.29
N ASP A 270 -10.81 1.12 -25.52
CA ASP A 270 -11.63 1.58 -26.65
C ASP A 270 -12.97 0.82 -26.71
N VAL A 271 -13.08 -0.28 -25.97
CA VAL A 271 -14.20 -1.25 -25.99
C VAL A 271 -15.05 -1.14 -24.73
N CYS A 272 -14.43 -0.76 -23.60
CA CYS A 272 -15.12 -0.47 -22.36
C CYS A 272 -14.55 0.76 -21.64
N GLU A 273 -15.43 1.42 -20.88
CA GLU A 273 -15.07 2.49 -19.96
C GLU A 273 -14.87 1.90 -18.56
N ALA A 274 -13.83 2.36 -17.85
CA ALA A 274 -13.55 1.93 -16.49
C ALA A 274 -13.75 3.10 -15.52
N SER A 275 -14.45 2.85 -14.41
CA SER A 275 -14.67 3.80 -13.32
C SER A 275 -14.35 3.18 -11.96
N TRP A 276 -13.86 3.98 -11.02
CA TRP A 276 -13.61 3.54 -9.65
C TRP A 276 -14.66 4.10 -8.71
N MET A 277 -15.41 3.21 -8.05
CA MET A 277 -16.54 3.53 -7.20
C MET A 277 -16.10 3.48 -5.74
N TRP A 278 -15.68 4.62 -5.21
CA TRP A 278 -15.24 4.76 -3.83
C TRP A 278 -15.16 6.23 -3.42
N SER A 279 -15.46 6.53 -2.17
CA SER A 279 -15.17 7.80 -1.51
C SER A 279 -14.56 7.53 -0.13
N PRO A 280 -13.77 8.47 0.43
CA PRO A 280 -13.32 8.36 1.80
C PRO A 280 -14.50 8.23 2.77
N GLU A 281 -14.32 7.46 3.84
CA GLU A 281 -15.30 7.41 4.92
C GLU A 281 -15.42 8.79 5.56
N GLY A 282 -16.67 9.25 5.81
CA GLY A 282 -16.95 10.61 6.28
C GLY A 282 -17.10 11.66 5.18
N TRP A 283 -16.79 11.34 3.91
CA TRP A 283 -17.02 12.26 2.79
C TRP A 283 -18.52 12.49 2.52
N PRO A 284 -19.00 13.73 2.31
CA PRO A 284 -20.43 13.99 2.10
C PRO A 284 -20.93 13.43 0.76
N ASP A 285 -22.10 12.78 0.75
CA ASP A 285 -22.71 12.19 -0.45
C ASP A 285 -23.07 13.23 -1.53
N ASP A 286 -23.35 14.47 -1.12
CA ASP A 286 -23.70 15.59 -2.01
C ASP A 286 -22.48 16.37 -2.51
N ARG A 287 -21.27 16.03 -2.04
CA ARG A 287 -20.03 16.69 -2.42
C ARG A 287 -19.26 15.84 -3.45
N PRO A 288 -19.03 16.35 -4.68
CA PRO A 288 -18.23 15.62 -5.65
C PRO A 288 -16.77 15.50 -5.19
N LEU A 289 -16.13 14.39 -5.54
CA LEU A 289 -14.68 14.22 -5.33
C LEU A 289 -13.88 15.23 -6.17
N PRO A 290 -12.67 15.60 -5.74
CA PRO A 290 -11.85 16.57 -6.47
C PRO A 290 -11.54 16.12 -7.91
N GLU A 291 -11.73 17.03 -8.87
CA GLU A 291 -11.55 16.76 -10.31
C GLU A 291 -10.15 16.24 -10.63
N GLN A 292 -9.11 16.86 -10.06
CA GLN A 292 -7.72 16.43 -10.23
C GLN A 292 -7.49 14.99 -9.75
N GLY A 293 -8.17 14.57 -8.67
CA GLY A 293 -8.12 13.19 -8.19
C GLY A 293 -8.75 12.22 -9.17
N MET A 294 -9.91 12.59 -9.73
CA MET A 294 -10.64 11.79 -10.71
C MET A 294 -9.91 11.68 -12.05
N GLU A 295 -9.21 12.73 -12.50
CA GLU A 295 -8.33 12.68 -13.68
C GLU A 295 -7.22 11.64 -13.48
N ARG A 296 -6.53 11.69 -12.33
CA ARG A 296 -5.49 10.72 -11.97
C ARG A 296 -6.05 9.29 -11.84
N VAL A 297 -7.26 9.12 -11.32
CA VAL A 297 -7.97 7.83 -11.34
C VAL A 297 -8.15 7.34 -12.78
N GLY A 298 -8.60 8.21 -13.69
CA GLY A 298 -8.71 7.90 -15.12
C GLY A 298 -7.39 7.45 -15.75
N GLU A 299 -6.27 8.10 -15.41
CA GLU A 299 -4.93 7.70 -15.86
C GLU A 299 -4.52 6.31 -15.34
N VAL A 300 -4.80 6.02 -14.07
CA VAL A 300 -4.54 4.72 -13.44
C VAL A 300 -5.35 3.62 -14.16
N LEU A 301 -6.66 3.83 -14.34
CA LEU A 301 -7.54 2.88 -15.01
C LEU A 301 -7.17 2.70 -16.49
N GLY A 302 -6.83 3.78 -17.19
CA GLY A 302 -6.34 3.71 -18.57
C GLY A 302 -5.02 2.94 -18.71
N THR A 303 -4.13 3.02 -17.71
CA THR A 303 -2.89 2.24 -17.67
C THR A 303 -3.18 0.75 -17.39
N TRP A 304 -4.15 0.47 -16.52
CA TRP A 304 -4.63 -0.89 -16.25
C TRP A 304 -5.28 -1.54 -17.47
N LEU A 305 -6.17 -0.83 -18.18
CA LEU A 305 -6.79 -1.31 -19.43
C LEU A 305 -5.78 -1.59 -20.55
N LYS A 306 -4.62 -0.92 -20.53
CA LYS A 306 -3.48 -1.20 -21.42
C LYS A 306 -2.64 -2.40 -20.96
N MET A 307 -3.04 -3.10 -19.89
CA MET A 307 -2.32 -4.19 -19.24
C MET A 307 -0.91 -3.79 -18.76
N SER A 308 -0.72 -2.52 -18.42
CA SER A 308 0.55 -1.97 -17.93
C SER A 308 0.57 -1.74 -16.42
N LEU A 309 -0.52 -2.09 -15.73
CA LEU A 309 -0.67 -2.06 -14.27
C LEU A 309 -1.25 -3.40 -13.80
N GLU A 310 -0.78 -3.91 -12.67
CA GLU A 310 -1.27 -5.16 -12.07
C GLU A 310 -2.59 -4.93 -11.31
N ASP A 311 -3.48 -5.93 -11.34
CA ASP A 311 -4.83 -5.87 -10.75
C ASP A 311 -4.81 -5.51 -9.24
N ASN A 312 -3.86 -6.08 -8.49
CA ASN A 312 -3.71 -5.86 -7.05
C ASN A 312 -3.25 -4.43 -6.68
N VAL A 313 -2.79 -3.62 -7.65
CA VAL A 313 -2.35 -2.24 -7.42
C VAL A 313 -3.47 -1.23 -7.65
N VAL A 314 -4.45 -1.55 -8.51
CA VAL A 314 -5.50 -0.62 -8.99
C VAL A 314 -6.20 0.09 -7.84
N SER A 315 -6.77 -0.66 -6.89
CA SER A 315 -7.53 -0.08 -5.76
C SER A 315 -6.71 0.93 -4.96
N ARG A 316 -5.47 0.56 -4.59
CA ARG A 316 -4.58 1.44 -3.81
C ARG A 316 -4.21 2.70 -4.61
N ALA A 317 -3.92 2.56 -5.91
CA ALA A 317 -3.55 3.68 -6.76
C ALA A 317 -4.72 4.65 -6.98
N CYS A 318 -5.95 4.15 -7.17
CA CYS A 318 -7.14 4.97 -7.29
C CYS A 318 -7.44 5.72 -5.98
N ARG A 319 -7.41 5.03 -4.83
CA ARG A 319 -7.60 5.66 -3.51
C ARG A 319 -6.57 6.75 -3.24
N ALA A 320 -5.28 6.46 -3.47
CA ALA A 320 -4.22 7.44 -3.30
C ALA A 320 -4.41 8.67 -4.20
N SER A 321 -4.89 8.48 -5.42
CA SER A 321 -5.17 9.57 -6.36
C SER A 321 -6.25 10.51 -5.81
N ILE A 322 -7.33 9.96 -5.27
CA ILE A 322 -8.41 10.71 -4.63
C ILE A 322 -7.91 11.39 -3.35
N LEU A 323 -7.36 10.62 -2.40
CA LEU A 323 -6.94 11.12 -1.09
C LEU A 323 -5.91 12.25 -1.18
N ASN A 324 -4.95 12.15 -2.11
CA ASN A 324 -3.91 13.17 -2.32
C ASN A 324 -4.39 14.41 -3.06
N SER A 325 -5.62 14.41 -3.57
CA SER A 325 -6.23 15.57 -4.25
C SER A 325 -7.18 16.37 -3.37
N ILE A 326 -7.49 15.88 -2.16
CA ILE A 326 -8.32 16.59 -1.20
C ILE A 326 -7.54 17.81 -0.66
N SER A 327 -8.19 18.97 -0.68
CA SER A 327 -7.59 20.29 -0.39
C SER A 327 -8.01 20.88 0.97
N ASP A 328 -8.91 20.22 1.71
CA ASP A 328 -9.45 20.73 2.97
C ASP A 328 -9.78 19.62 3.96
N GLY A 329 -9.89 20.00 5.24
CA GLY A 329 -10.23 19.11 6.35
C GLY A 329 -9.06 18.23 6.78
N PHE A 330 -9.40 17.10 7.39
CA PHE A 330 -8.43 16.12 7.90
C PHE A 330 -8.57 14.79 7.16
N VAL A 331 -7.47 14.29 6.59
CA VAL A 331 -7.40 13.00 5.89
C VAL A 331 -6.55 12.04 6.71
N VAL A 332 -7.11 10.92 7.15
CA VAL A 332 -6.38 9.87 7.90
C VAL A 332 -6.63 8.51 7.30
N GLY A 333 -5.60 7.91 6.70
CA GLY A 333 -5.74 6.66 5.97
C GLY A 333 -6.82 6.77 4.89
N ASN A 334 -7.96 6.11 5.08
CA ASN A 334 -9.11 6.12 4.17
C ASN A 334 -10.28 7.00 4.64
N ASN A 335 -10.10 7.77 5.71
CA ASN A 335 -11.14 8.60 6.32
C ASN A 335 -10.90 10.08 6.00
N TRP A 336 -11.98 10.83 5.92
CA TRP A 336 -11.98 12.28 5.84
C TRP A 336 -12.89 12.86 6.92
N PHE A 337 -12.43 13.90 7.58
CA PHE A 337 -13.18 14.68 8.56
C PHE A 337 -13.22 16.13 8.11
N ALA A 338 -14.38 16.75 8.26
CA ALA A 338 -14.53 18.18 7.99
C ALA A 338 -13.65 19.00 8.95
N GLU A 339 -13.29 20.23 8.56
CA GLU A 339 -12.44 21.11 9.39
C GLU A 339 -13.09 21.38 10.76
N GLU A 340 -14.42 21.41 10.82
CA GLU A 340 -15.19 21.61 12.05
C GLU A 340 -15.21 20.35 12.95
N ASP A 341 -14.97 19.16 12.40
CA ASP A 341 -14.96 17.89 13.13
C ASP A 341 -13.57 17.45 13.58
N ARG A 342 -12.79 18.41 14.06
CA ARG A 342 -11.52 18.16 14.73
C ARG A 342 -11.65 17.17 15.92
N PRO A 343 -12.70 17.22 16.76
CA PRO A 343 -12.86 16.24 17.83
C PRO A 343 -13.01 14.80 17.31
N GLY A 344 -13.83 14.58 16.26
CA GLY A 344 -13.99 13.26 15.65
C GLY A 344 -12.69 12.74 15.03
N PHE A 345 -11.95 13.62 14.35
CA PHE A 345 -10.60 13.30 13.84
C PHE A 345 -9.64 12.85 14.96
N LEU A 346 -9.55 13.61 16.06
CA LEU A 346 -8.65 13.28 17.18
C LEU A 346 -9.06 11.98 17.89
N GLU A 347 -10.37 11.69 17.98
CA GLU A 347 -10.88 10.43 18.54
C GLU A 347 -10.53 9.23 17.65
N HIS A 348 -10.58 9.40 16.33
CA HIS A 348 -10.18 8.39 15.35
C HIS A 348 -8.69 8.05 15.44
N MET A 349 -7.86 9.01 15.86
CA MET A 349 -6.44 8.76 16.08
C MET A 349 -6.22 7.83 17.29
N GLY A 350 -5.51 6.72 17.06
CA GLY A 350 -5.10 5.76 18.07
C GLY A 350 -3.92 6.24 18.90
N GLY A 351 -4.10 6.38 20.20
CA GLY A 351 -3.08 6.84 21.15
C GLY A 351 -3.67 7.10 22.52
N THR A 352 -2.84 7.55 23.47
CA THR A 352 -3.31 8.04 24.77
C THR A 352 -4.00 9.40 24.64
N GLU A 353 -4.74 9.79 25.67
CA GLU A 353 -5.35 11.14 25.75
C GLU A 353 -4.28 12.24 25.63
N ASP A 354 -3.15 12.08 26.32
CA ASP A 354 -2.01 12.99 26.22
C ASP A 354 -1.44 13.09 24.80
N GLU A 355 -1.35 11.97 24.08
CA GLU A 355 -0.87 11.98 22.69
C GLU A 355 -1.85 12.72 21.77
N ARG A 356 -3.16 12.50 21.92
CA ARG A 356 -4.19 13.22 21.16
C ARG A 356 -4.18 14.72 21.48
N ARG A 357 -3.98 15.07 22.76
CA ARG A 357 -3.88 16.45 23.21
C ARG A 357 -2.62 17.13 22.66
N ALA A 358 -1.47 16.44 22.70
CA ALA A 358 -0.24 16.91 22.06
C ALA A 358 -0.44 17.15 20.56
N LEU A 359 -1.06 16.20 19.86
CA LEU A 359 -1.40 16.35 18.44
C LEU A 359 -2.34 17.54 18.20
N SER A 360 -3.31 17.75 19.08
CA SER A 360 -4.17 18.93 19.04
C SER A 360 -3.35 20.22 19.05
N TYR A 361 -2.38 20.38 19.95
CA TYR A 361 -1.52 21.57 19.96
C TYR A 361 -0.68 21.72 18.70
N VAL A 362 -0.26 20.62 18.08
CA VAL A 362 0.41 20.68 16.77
C VAL A 362 -0.53 21.28 15.73
N LEU A 363 -1.79 20.84 15.67
CA LEU A 363 -2.77 21.39 14.72
C LEU A 363 -3.01 22.89 14.91
N ASP A 364 -2.93 23.41 16.14
CA ASP A 364 -3.05 24.85 16.40
C ASP A 364 -1.82 25.65 15.92
N ALA A 365 -0.66 24.99 15.86
CA ALA A 365 0.61 25.60 15.48
C ALA A 365 0.91 25.51 13.97
N VAL A 366 0.22 24.62 13.24
CA VAL A 366 0.40 24.48 11.79
C VAL A 366 -0.23 25.68 11.08
N ASP A 367 0.57 26.36 10.25
CA ASP A 367 0.09 27.42 9.36
C ASP A 367 -0.03 26.86 7.93
N GLY A 368 -1.27 26.63 7.47
CA GLY A 368 -1.54 25.99 6.17
C GLY A 368 -1.89 24.51 6.27
N GLY A 369 -1.39 23.70 5.35
CA GLY A 369 -1.59 22.24 5.36
C GLY A 369 -0.31 21.45 5.55
N LEU A 370 -0.48 20.17 5.86
CA LEU A 370 0.57 19.28 6.30
C LEU A 370 0.30 17.86 5.83
N HIS A 371 1.31 17.15 5.33
CA HIS A 371 1.24 15.73 5.03
C HIS A 371 2.33 14.96 5.78
N VAL A 372 1.93 14.06 6.66
CA VAL A 372 2.81 13.08 7.31
C VAL A 372 2.64 11.71 6.66
N ARG A 373 3.70 11.27 5.99
CA ARG A 373 3.75 9.96 5.31
C ARG A 373 4.12 8.86 6.29
N SER A 374 3.80 7.63 5.93
CA SER A 374 4.14 6.41 6.69
C SER A 374 5.66 6.16 6.83
N ASP A 375 6.48 6.78 5.98
CA ASP A 375 7.94 6.75 6.10
C ASP A 375 8.51 7.84 7.03
N GLY A 376 7.63 8.63 7.65
CA GLY A 376 7.98 9.71 8.58
C GLY A 376 8.39 11.02 7.91
N VAL A 377 8.27 11.11 6.58
CA VAL A 377 8.49 12.38 5.87
C VAL A 377 7.31 13.31 6.10
N VAL A 378 7.62 14.54 6.50
CA VAL A 378 6.68 15.64 6.67
C VAL A 378 6.80 16.58 5.47
N LEU A 379 5.67 16.94 4.86
CA LEU A 379 5.60 17.86 3.73
C LEU A 379 4.59 18.97 4.03
N ASP A 380 5.00 20.22 3.84
CA ASP A 380 4.08 21.36 3.86
C ASP A 380 3.21 21.36 2.60
N LEU A 381 1.93 21.70 2.75
CA LEU A 381 0.97 21.80 1.67
C LEU A 381 0.46 23.24 1.55
N GLU A 382 0.23 23.68 0.31
CA GLU A 382 -0.38 24.98 0.03
C GLU A 382 -1.85 25.02 0.45
N ASP A 383 -2.54 23.89 0.27
CA ASP A 383 -3.94 23.70 0.64
C ASP A 383 -4.09 23.50 2.15
N ARG A 384 -5.21 23.93 2.73
CA ARG A 384 -5.51 23.82 4.17
C ARG A 384 -6.02 22.42 4.55
N VAL A 385 -5.22 21.40 4.25
CA VAL A 385 -5.52 20.01 4.56
C VAL A 385 -4.44 19.42 5.45
N ILE A 386 -4.87 18.70 6.49
CA ILE A 386 -3.98 17.90 7.32
C ILE A 386 -4.13 16.44 6.89
N ARG A 387 -3.05 15.81 6.43
CA ARG A 387 -3.06 14.45 5.88
C ARG A 387 -2.08 13.56 6.62
N PHE A 388 -2.58 12.50 7.23
CA PHE A 388 -1.77 11.45 7.84
C PHE A 388 -2.03 10.11 7.15
N GLU A 389 -0.98 9.45 6.66
CA GLU A 389 -1.12 8.10 6.08
C GLU A 389 -1.46 7.04 7.15
N GLU A 390 -1.12 7.31 8.42
CA GLU A 390 -1.35 6.41 9.55
C GLU A 390 -2.31 7.04 10.58
N SER A 391 -3.14 6.21 11.20
CA SER A 391 -4.11 6.63 12.22
C SER A 391 -3.58 6.53 13.66
N SER A 392 -2.27 6.38 13.88
CA SER A 392 -1.71 6.34 15.24
C SER A 392 -0.99 7.65 15.58
N CYS A 393 -1.29 8.21 16.76
CA CYS A 393 -0.64 9.44 17.23
C CYS A 393 0.86 9.27 17.39
N HIS A 394 1.34 8.12 17.87
CA HIS A 394 2.76 7.91 18.16
C HIS A 394 3.69 8.17 16.96
N PRO A 395 3.55 7.48 15.80
CA PRO A 395 4.41 7.71 14.64
C PRO A 395 4.25 9.13 14.05
N VAL A 396 3.04 9.68 14.09
CA VAL A 396 2.77 11.05 13.64
C VAL A 396 3.53 12.06 14.51
N LEU A 397 3.40 11.97 15.84
CA LEU A 397 4.11 12.83 16.78
C LEU A 397 5.63 12.66 16.70
N VAL A 398 6.14 11.45 16.47
CA VAL A 398 7.57 11.22 16.23
C VAL A 398 8.06 12.02 15.03
N SER A 399 7.28 12.06 13.95
CA SER A 399 7.63 12.77 12.72
C SER A 399 7.55 14.28 12.91
N LEU A 400 6.59 14.76 13.70
CA LEU A 400 6.33 16.18 13.94
C LEU A 400 7.12 16.78 15.10
N TRP A 401 7.83 15.97 15.88
CA TRP A 401 8.49 16.42 17.10
C TRP A 401 9.58 17.46 16.86
N ASP A 402 10.34 17.31 15.78
CA ASP A 402 11.45 18.22 15.49
C ASP A 402 10.95 19.66 15.35
N ASP A 403 9.90 19.84 14.53
CA ASP A 403 9.34 21.16 14.21
C ASP A 403 8.36 21.68 15.27
N TYR A 404 7.52 20.81 15.85
CA TYR A 404 6.41 21.23 16.71
C TYR A 404 6.57 20.86 18.19
N GLY A 405 7.65 20.14 18.56
CA GLY A 405 7.84 19.68 19.93
C GLY A 405 7.97 20.83 20.94
N MET A 406 8.56 21.96 20.54
CA MET A 406 8.64 23.15 21.39
C MET A 406 7.25 23.77 21.65
N SER A 407 6.38 23.81 20.64
CA SER A 407 4.99 24.27 20.79
C SER A 407 4.21 23.38 21.74
N ILE A 408 4.37 22.05 21.63
CA ILE A 408 3.76 21.10 22.57
C ILE A 408 4.22 21.38 24.01
N LEU A 409 5.54 21.54 24.23
CA LEU A 409 6.09 21.80 25.57
C LEU A 409 5.58 23.12 26.17
N SER A 410 5.49 24.17 25.35
CA SER A 410 4.97 25.47 25.77
C SER A 410 3.49 25.40 26.13
N GLU A 411 2.65 24.92 25.21
CA GLU A 411 1.19 25.00 25.37
C GLU A 411 0.62 23.95 26.33
N MET A 412 1.19 22.74 26.33
CA MET A 412 0.69 21.64 27.15
C MET A 412 1.24 21.69 28.58
N TYR A 413 2.48 22.15 28.76
CA TYR A 413 3.22 22.04 30.02
C TYR A 413 3.76 23.37 30.55
N SER A 414 3.54 24.49 29.85
CA SER A 414 4.12 25.81 30.21
C SER A 414 5.65 25.78 30.33
N LEU A 415 6.31 24.87 29.61
CA LEU A 415 7.76 24.75 29.57
C LEU A 415 8.34 25.60 28.45
N ALA A 416 9.29 26.48 28.79
CA ALA A 416 9.96 27.37 27.83
C ALA A 416 11.47 27.48 28.11
N GLY A 417 12.19 28.09 27.16
CA GLY A 417 13.63 28.36 27.30
C GLY A 417 14.49 27.10 27.36
N GLU A 418 15.63 27.17 28.08
CA GLU A 418 16.62 26.10 28.13
C GLU A 418 16.07 24.76 28.64
N GLU A 419 15.08 24.78 29.52
CA GLU A 419 14.48 23.56 30.05
C GLU A 419 13.68 22.82 28.98
N ALA A 420 12.86 23.55 28.22
CA ALA A 420 12.15 22.99 27.08
C ALA A 420 13.12 22.45 26.01
N GLU A 421 14.19 23.20 25.70
CA GLU A 421 15.22 22.75 24.74
C GLU A 421 15.90 21.45 25.18
N LYS A 422 16.20 21.30 26.48
CA LYS A 422 16.77 20.05 27.03
C LYS A 422 15.81 18.88 26.86
N VAL A 423 14.52 19.07 27.15
CA VAL A 423 13.50 18.03 27.00
C VAL A 423 13.30 17.65 25.53
N HIS A 424 13.17 18.65 24.65
CA HIS A 424 13.05 18.48 23.20
C HIS A 424 14.22 17.69 22.60
N SER A 425 15.44 18.13 22.89
CA SER A 425 16.69 17.49 22.47
C SER A 425 16.83 16.05 22.98
N ARG A 426 16.41 15.80 24.22
CA ARG A 426 16.48 14.48 24.85
C ARG A 426 15.55 13.50 24.13
N GLN A 427 14.34 13.95 23.81
CA GLN A 427 13.35 13.11 23.15
C GLN A 427 13.75 12.80 21.70
N LEU A 428 14.30 13.76 20.95
CA LEU A 428 14.88 13.54 19.61
C LEU A 428 15.96 12.45 19.60
N LYS A 429 16.83 12.44 20.63
CA LYS A 429 17.94 11.48 20.73
C LYS A 429 17.53 10.10 21.22
N ARG A 430 16.69 10.03 22.25
CA ARG A 430 16.29 8.76 22.89
C ARG A 430 15.18 8.04 22.15
N LYS A 431 14.31 8.78 21.43
CA LYS A 431 13.15 8.24 20.70
C LYS A 431 12.26 7.34 21.57
N GLN A 432 11.99 7.78 22.79
CA GLN A 432 11.07 7.08 23.68
C GLN A 432 9.65 7.08 23.08
N GLY A 433 8.86 6.05 23.34
CA GLY A 433 7.44 6.04 22.95
C GLY A 433 6.70 7.24 23.52
N PHE A 434 5.97 7.98 22.68
CA PHE A 434 5.38 9.28 23.05
C PHE A 434 4.43 9.19 24.24
N GLY A 435 3.53 8.21 24.27
CA GLY A 435 2.65 8.02 25.42
C GLY A 435 3.37 7.74 26.75
N ALA A 436 4.56 7.15 26.74
CA ALA A 436 5.37 6.99 27.95
C ALA A 436 6.12 8.28 28.30
N PHE A 437 6.69 8.94 27.29
CA PHE A 437 7.40 10.20 27.43
C PHE A 437 6.51 11.32 27.99
N LEU A 438 5.31 11.53 27.43
CA LEU A 438 4.38 12.57 27.87
C LEU A 438 3.88 12.31 29.29
N ARG A 439 3.63 11.05 29.65
CA ARG A 439 3.25 10.67 31.01
C ARG A 439 4.36 10.96 32.01
N GLU A 440 5.58 10.50 31.73
CA GLU A 440 6.75 10.73 32.59
C GLU A 440 7.03 12.24 32.75
N LEU A 441 6.87 13.01 31.68
CA LEU A 441 7.01 14.46 31.73
C LEU A 441 5.93 15.09 32.62
N ASN A 442 4.67 14.69 32.45
CA ASN A 442 3.56 15.17 33.28
C ASN A 442 3.77 14.85 34.76
N ASP A 443 4.17 13.62 35.08
CA ASP A 443 4.46 13.19 36.45
C ASP A 443 5.59 14.04 37.05
N SER A 444 6.69 14.23 36.31
CA SER A 444 7.83 15.03 36.77
C SER A 444 7.48 16.50 37.04
N LEU A 445 6.66 17.11 36.18
CA LEU A 445 6.22 18.49 36.34
C LEU A 445 5.25 18.63 37.51
N SER A 446 4.32 17.68 37.65
CA SER A 446 3.39 17.66 38.78
C SER A 446 4.13 17.61 40.11
N THR A 447 5.22 16.84 40.19
CA THR A 447 6.09 16.78 41.36
C THR A 447 6.86 18.10 41.55
N ALA A 448 7.47 18.65 40.50
CA ALA A 448 8.18 19.93 40.59
C ALA A 448 7.27 21.07 41.08
N MET A 449 6.05 21.18 40.52
CA MET A 449 5.05 22.17 40.94
C MET A 449 4.62 22.01 42.40
N ARG A 450 4.53 20.77 42.90
CA ARG A 450 4.27 20.52 44.32
C ARG A 450 5.44 21.02 45.16
N LEU A 451 6.67 20.66 44.80
CA LEU A 451 7.87 21.05 45.55
C LEU A 451 8.09 22.58 45.59
N ASP A 452 7.70 23.32 44.56
CA ASP A 452 7.72 24.80 44.50
C ASP A 452 6.78 25.48 45.51
N ARG A 453 5.84 24.74 46.11
CA ARG A 453 4.97 25.27 47.17
C ARG A 453 5.73 25.51 48.47
N LEU A 454 6.85 24.79 48.67
CA LEU A 454 7.69 24.93 49.85
C LEU A 454 8.20 26.37 49.97
N PRO A 455 8.28 26.95 51.19
CA PRO A 455 8.60 28.37 51.33
C PRO A 455 10.05 28.78 51.04
N TRP A 456 10.97 27.83 50.98
CA TRP A 456 12.42 28.05 50.81
C TRP A 456 12.91 27.34 49.54
N ASP A 457 13.96 27.83 48.90
CA ASP A 457 14.62 27.11 47.81
C ASP A 457 15.52 26.00 48.37
N SER A 458 15.94 25.05 47.51
CA SER A 458 16.89 24.01 47.92
C SER A 458 18.16 24.66 48.46
N ASP A 459 18.56 24.26 49.67
CA ASP A 459 19.78 24.69 50.35
C ASP A 459 19.78 26.14 50.90
N ASP A 460 18.62 26.81 50.97
CA ASP A 460 18.49 28.12 51.62
C ASP A 460 18.55 28.06 53.17
N LEU A 461 18.22 26.91 53.73
CA LEU A 461 18.14 26.70 55.18
C LEU A 461 19.52 26.34 55.77
N PRO A 462 19.83 26.76 57.01
CA PRO A 462 21.07 26.37 57.68
C PRO A 462 21.05 24.88 58.08
N ASP A 463 22.22 24.28 58.27
CA ASP A 463 22.30 22.95 58.86
C ASP A 463 21.85 22.97 60.32
N PRO A 464 21.04 21.98 60.78
CA PRO A 464 20.61 20.77 60.09
C PRO A 464 19.24 20.87 59.36
N LEU A 465 18.61 22.04 59.30
CA LEU A 465 17.30 22.25 58.65
C LEU A 465 17.37 22.02 57.13
N SER A 466 18.49 22.38 56.49
CA SER A 466 18.79 22.07 55.09
C SER A 466 18.63 20.56 54.79
N PHE A 467 19.01 19.71 55.74
CA PHE A 467 18.94 18.26 55.60
C PHE A 467 17.52 17.75 55.82
N ALA A 468 16.78 18.35 56.76
CA ALA A 468 15.36 18.07 56.96
C ALA A 468 14.54 18.40 55.70
N ASP A 469 14.75 19.59 55.11
CA ASP A 469 14.09 19.99 53.86
C ASP A 469 14.44 19.06 52.70
N ARG A 470 15.72 18.69 52.53
CA ARG A 470 16.12 17.69 51.52
C ARG A 470 15.44 16.33 51.72
N LEU A 471 15.27 15.88 52.97
CA LEU A 471 14.55 14.64 53.28
C LEU A 471 13.06 14.75 52.95
N VAL A 472 12.41 15.88 53.27
CA VAL A 472 11.02 16.17 52.90
C VAL A 472 10.84 16.16 51.39
N ARG A 473 11.65 16.91 50.65
CA ARG A 473 11.61 16.95 49.18
C ARG A 473 11.79 15.56 48.57
N LYS A 474 12.79 14.80 49.05
CA LYS A 474 13.05 13.44 48.58
C LYS A 474 11.92 12.46 48.94
N ALA A 475 11.27 12.63 50.08
CA ALA A 475 10.14 11.80 50.46
C ALA A 475 8.87 12.12 49.67
N ALA A 476 8.67 13.38 49.27
CA ALA A 476 7.58 13.78 48.39
C ALA A 476 7.78 13.27 46.95
N ASP A 477 9.02 13.23 46.47
CA ASP A 477 9.38 12.77 45.12
C ASP A 477 9.43 11.23 45.02
N ASP A 478 10.24 10.58 45.86
CA ASP A 478 10.57 9.15 45.76
C ASP A 478 9.88 8.29 46.84
N GLY A 479 9.04 8.90 47.69
CA GLY A 479 8.45 8.26 48.87
C GLY A 479 9.42 8.13 50.06
N VAL A 480 8.86 8.06 51.28
CA VAL A 480 9.60 8.00 52.56
C VAL A 480 10.62 6.84 52.61
N ALA A 481 10.37 5.72 51.93
CA ALA A 481 11.30 4.59 51.96
C ALA A 481 12.68 4.93 51.32
N SER A 482 12.72 5.82 50.34
CA SER A 482 13.93 6.20 49.62
C SER A 482 14.89 7.06 50.47
N THR A 483 14.36 7.75 51.48
CA THR A 483 15.10 8.70 52.32
C THR A 483 15.90 8.02 53.42
N VAL A 484 15.58 6.76 53.76
CA VAL A 484 16.26 5.98 54.80
C VAL A 484 17.77 5.90 54.59
N SER A 485 18.21 5.67 53.34
CA SER A 485 19.65 5.62 53.00
C SER A 485 20.34 6.98 53.17
N MET A 486 19.60 8.07 52.89
CA MET A 486 20.09 9.44 53.04
C MET A 486 20.22 9.80 54.53
N ALA A 487 19.17 9.58 55.33
CA ALA A 487 19.15 9.81 56.77
C ALA A 487 20.31 9.11 57.51
N ARG A 488 20.67 7.89 57.09
CA ARG A 488 21.80 7.11 57.67
C ARG A 488 23.19 7.69 57.41
N LYS A 489 23.35 8.53 56.38
CA LYS A 489 24.67 9.04 55.95
C LYS A 489 25.01 10.42 56.50
N GLY A 490 24.06 11.07 57.18
CA GLY A 490 24.27 12.37 57.81
C GLY A 490 25.44 12.34 58.80
N ARG A 491 26.14 13.45 58.95
CA ARG A 491 27.25 13.61 59.90
C ARG A 491 27.00 14.79 60.83
N GLY A 492 27.50 14.71 62.07
CA GLY A 492 27.31 15.77 63.06
C GLY A 492 25.82 16.03 63.32
N LEU A 493 25.36 17.27 63.17
CA LEU A 493 23.94 17.62 63.38
C LEU A 493 23.01 16.95 62.36
N GLU A 494 23.45 16.66 61.13
CA GLU A 494 22.66 15.88 60.17
C GLU A 494 22.45 14.43 60.63
N SER A 495 23.37 13.86 61.43
CA SER A 495 23.22 12.53 62.03
C SER A 495 22.05 12.53 63.03
N ALA A 496 21.97 13.57 63.88
CA ALA A 496 20.84 13.75 64.79
C ALA A 496 19.52 13.99 64.05
N MET A 497 19.52 14.78 62.97
CA MET A 497 18.33 15.00 62.15
C MET A 497 17.90 13.73 61.39
N GLY A 498 18.87 12.96 60.89
CA GLY A 498 18.62 11.66 60.27
C GLY A 498 18.03 10.66 61.25
N TRP A 499 18.47 10.66 62.52
CA TRP A 499 17.85 9.86 63.58
C TRP A 499 16.41 10.30 63.85
N ALA A 500 16.18 11.61 64.03
CA ALA A 500 14.85 12.18 64.23
C ALA A 500 13.88 11.73 63.12
N TRP A 501 14.30 11.86 61.85
CA TRP A 501 13.54 11.44 60.68
C TRP A 501 13.18 9.95 60.69
N LEU A 502 14.12 9.08 61.06
CA LEU A 502 13.85 7.65 61.18
C LEU A 502 12.85 7.33 62.30
N VAL A 503 12.87 8.09 63.41
CA VAL A 503 11.89 7.96 64.50
C VAL A 503 10.50 8.42 64.05
N VAL A 504 10.39 9.59 63.40
CA VAL A 504 9.13 10.14 62.86
C VAL A 504 8.41 9.12 61.96
N HIS A 505 9.16 8.31 61.21
CA HIS A 505 8.60 7.32 60.29
C HIS A 505 8.62 5.88 60.80
N GLU A 506 8.90 5.65 62.09
CA GLU A 506 8.95 4.33 62.71
C GLU A 506 9.92 3.35 62.02
N ARG A 507 11.06 3.84 61.52
CA ARG A 507 12.08 3.05 60.79
C ARG A 507 13.39 2.84 61.55
N THR A 508 13.33 2.80 62.88
CA THR A 508 14.52 2.79 63.76
C THR A 508 15.08 1.39 64.05
N GLU A 509 14.26 0.33 63.98
CA GLU A 509 14.58 -1.01 64.51
C GLU A 509 15.85 -1.66 63.94
N SER A 510 16.19 -1.37 62.68
CA SER A 510 17.37 -1.96 62.01
C SER A 510 18.63 -1.08 62.02
N ASP A 511 18.50 0.17 62.48
CA ASP A 511 19.50 1.23 62.23
C ASP A 511 19.97 1.97 63.47
N ALA A 512 19.33 1.79 64.62
CA ALA A 512 19.69 2.48 65.86
C ALA A 512 21.20 2.41 66.15
N TRP A 513 21.81 1.22 66.01
CA TRP A 513 23.24 0.99 66.27
C TRP A 513 24.21 1.87 65.44
N ARG A 514 23.77 2.49 64.33
CA ARG A 514 24.60 3.34 63.47
C ARG A 514 24.77 4.76 63.99
N PHE A 515 23.91 5.20 64.89
CA PHE A 515 23.93 6.55 65.48
C PHE A 515 24.57 6.49 66.87
N ASP A 516 25.45 7.45 67.19
CA ASP A 516 25.97 7.63 68.54
C ASP A 516 24.90 8.13 69.51
N GLU A 517 25.13 7.96 70.80
CA GLU A 517 24.17 8.33 71.87
C GLU A 517 23.81 9.83 71.82
N GLU A 518 24.81 10.70 71.60
CA GLU A 518 24.60 12.15 71.52
C GLU A 518 23.69 12.54 70.34
N SER A 519 23.85 11.91 69.17
CA SER A 519 23.00 12.11 68.01
C SER A 519 21.58 11.60 68.26
N ARG A 520 21.42 10.49 68.99
CA ARG A 520 20.10 9.94 69.30
C ARG A 520 19.33 10.79 70.30
N ASP A 521 20.00 11.30 71.32
CA ASP A 521 19.42 12.19 72.32
C ASP A 521 18.98 13.50 71.66
N LYS A 522 19.89 14.17 70.93
CA LYS A 522 19.58 15.40 70.19
C LYS A 522 18.47 15.20 69.16
N GLY A 523 18.56 14.14 68.37
CA GLY A 523 17.54 13.83 67.37
C GLY A 523 16.19 13.48 68.01
N GLY A 524 16.21 12.81 69.17
CA GLY A 524 15.01 12.50 69.96
C GLY A 524 14.24 13.75 70.38
N ASP A 525 14.96 14.79 70.82
CA ASP A 525 14.37 16.09 71.20
C ASP A 525 13.72 16.81 69.99
N TRP A 526 14.20 16.54 68.77
CA TRP A 526 13.68 17.17 67.55
C TRP A 526 12.47 16.44 66.94
N VAL A 527 12.18 15.21 67.37
CA VAL A 527 11.10 14.39 66.81
C VAL A 527 9.76 15.12 66.79
N PRO A 528 9.27 15.76 67.88
CA PRO A 528 7.98 16.43 67.85
C PRO A 528 7.89 17.55 66.80
N ALA A 529 8.95 18.36 66.69
CA ALA A 529 9.02 19.46 65.73
C ALA A 529 9.14 18.94 64.29
N LEU A 530 9.94 17.89 64.07
CA LEU A 530 10.10 17.28 62.75
C LEU A 530 8.84 16.53 62.29
N THR A 531 8.10 15.91 63.21
CA THR A 531 6.76 15.35 62.91
C THR A 531 5.83 16.44 62.40
N ALA A 532 5.77 17.60 63.08
CA ALA A 532 4.94 18.72 62.65
C ALA A 532 5.37 19.25 61.27
N VAL A 533 6.68 19.34 60.99
CA VAL A 533 7.21 19.69 59.66
C VAL A 533 6.75 18.69 58.61
N TRP A 534 6.87 17.38 58.86
CA TRP A 534 6.45 16.36 57.92
C TRP A 534 4.94 16.34 57.69
N ASP A 535 4.13 16.48 58.73
CA ASP A 535 2.68 16.49 58.62
C ASP A 535 2.20 17.69 57.80
N ALA A 536 2.74 18.89 58.07
CA ALA A 536 2.46 20.08 57.26
C ALA A 536 2.96 19.94 55.82
N ALA A 537 4.12 19.32 55.61
CA ALA A 537 4.64 19.04 54.26
C ALA A 537 3.73 18.07 53.51
N LYS A 538 3.27 17.02 54.18
CA LYS A 538 2.40 16.00 53.60
C LYS A 538 1.06 16.62 53.20
N ALA A 539 0.46 17.42 54.09
CA ALA A 539 -0.77 18.15 53.79
C ALA A 539 -0.60 19.09 52.59
N LEU A 540 0.50 19.86 52.56
CA LEU A 540 0.80 20.83 51.51
C LEU A 540 1.16 20.20 50.15
N LEU A 541 1.94 19.13 50.15
CA LEU A 541 2.54 18.54 48.93
C LEU A 541 1.74 17.36 48.38
N LEU A 542 1.12 16.55 49.25
CA LEU A 542 0.46 15.29 48.85
C LEU A 542 -1.06 15.36 48.96
N GLU A 543 -1.61 16.23 49.83
CA GLU A 543 -3.05 16.38 50.05
C GLU A 543 -3.60 17.71 49.47
N ASP A 544 -2.75 18.50 48.79
CA ASP A 544 -3.06 19.78 48.14
C ASP A 544 -3.69 20.85 49.06
N ASP A 545 -3.42 20.81 50.37
CA ASP A 545 -3.87 21.83 51.33
C ASP A 545 -2.92 23.05 51.34
N MET A 546 -3.34 24.12 50.65
CA MET A 546 -2.54 25.34 50.54
C MET A 546 -2.47 26.16 51.84
N GLU A 547 -3.39 25.96 52.79
CA GLU A 547 -3.36 26.65 54.09
C GLU A 547 -2.20 26.15 54.96
N SER A 548 -1.82 24.88 54.79
CA SER A 548 -0.68 24.23 55.45
C SER A 548 0.69 24.85 55.12
N LYS A 549 0.79 25.80 54.18
CA LYS A 549 2.04 26.55 53.95
C LYS A 549 2.48 27.35 55.18
N ALA A 550 1.52 27.94 55.91
CA ALA A 550 1.80 28.66 57.14
C ALA A 550 2.24 27.71 58.26
N ASP A 551 1.64 26.52 58.32
CA ASP A 551 1.95 25.49 59.30
C ASP A 551 3.34 24.88 59.04
N TYR A 552 3.70 24.67 57.76
CA TYR A 552 5.04 24.22 57.38
C TYR A 552 6.09 25.25 57.81
N ARG A 553 5.84 26.55 57.59
CA ARG A 553 6.75 27.61 58.04
C ARG A 553 6.91 27.61 59.57
N SER A 554 5.79 27.61 60.29
CA SER A 554 5.79 27.65 61.76
C SER A 554 6.46 26.42 62.37
N SER A 555 6.25 25.24 61.77
CA SER A 555 6.88 23.99 62.21
C SER A 555 8.39 23.98 61.93
N MET A 556 8.82 24.56 60.81
CA MET A 556 10.25 24.69 60.50
C MET A 556 10.93 25.70 61.44
N GLU A 557 10.25 26.79 61.82
CA GLU A 557 10.74 27.74 62.85
C GLU A 557 10.86 27.06 64.22
N TRP A 558 9.90 26.21 64.60
CA TRP A 558 9.98 25.43 65.83
C TRP A 558 11.16 24.43 65.79
N LEU A 559 11.36 23.76 64.65
CA LEU A 559 12.51 22.88 64.46
C LEU A 559 13.83 23.66 64.51
N ALA A 560 13.87 24.89 64.02
CA ALA A 560 15.03 25.78 64.10
C ALA A 560 15.37 26.15 65.55
N GLU A 561 14.37 26.44 66.37
CA GLU A 561 14.54 26.70 67.81
C GLU A 561 15.03 25.45 68.55
N ALA A 562 14.41 24.30 68.31
CA ALA A 562 14.76 23.03 68.95
C ALA A 562 16.17 22.55 68.58
N SER A 563 16.62 22.82 67.35
CA SER A 563 17.96 22.46 66.86
C SER A 563 19.04 23.49 67.20
N GLY A 564 18.67 24.67 67.68
CA GLY A 564 19.60 25.76 67.96
C GLY A 564 20.16 26.44 66.70
N SER A 565 19.45 26.35 65.57
CA SER A 565 19.88 26.90 64.27
C SER A 565 19.67 28.41 64.14
N GLY A 566 18.91 29.02 65.07
CA GLY A 566 18.53 30.43 65.03
C GLY A 566 17.29 30.70 64.16
N PRO A 567 16.79 31.94 64.14
CA PRO A 567 15.62 32.32 63.33
C PRO A 567 15.94 32.24 61.82
N ILE A 568 14.95 31.80 61.03
CA ILE A 568 15.03 31.55 59.58
C ILE A 568 14.09 32.43 58.76
#